data_AF-A0A969K6Y8-F1
#
_entry.id   AF-A0A969K6Y8-F1
#
_cell.length_a   1.000
_cell.length_b   1.000
_cell.length_c   1.000
_cell.angle_alpha   90.00
_cell.angle_beta   90.00
_cell.angle_gamma   90.00
#
_symmetry.space_group_name_H-M   'P 1'
#
loop_
_entity.id
_entity.type
_entity.pdbx_description
1 polymer ?
#
loop_
_entity_poly.entity_id
_entity_poly.type
_entity_poly.pdbx_seq_one_letter_code
_entity_poly.pdbx_strand_id
1 'polypeptide(L)'
;MIDFFQLRRFRRMGFRRVWPRRFSLKMILIAPFALQLTIAIVIVAAISFHQGRKAVAITIAKLQIELAHRISEEIAHYLEDVHTATRLSVDEIALGHLNLSDREALREYLFVQMQRFDQLGYTGIASETGNYVGIGRIGDGSELLLDWFGDTNFFEKWQLDRDGRPVKRVQIREYYDPRTRPWYRAAVDRGEATWSDVFQYYGSKQPVISANRPLFDAAGQLIGVASADLRLEQIGDFSVR
;
A
#
# COMPACT_ATOMS: atom_id res chain seq x y z
N MET A 1 83.90 -52.12 45.54
CA MET A 1 83.36 -51.97 44.17
C MET A 1 82.20 -50.99 44.27
N ILE A 2 82.42 -49.76 43.78
CA ILE A 2 81.43 -48.78 43.27
C ILE A 2 80.44 -48.23 44.35
N ASP A 3 80.61 -47.04 44.93
CA ASP A 3 80.63 -45.67 44.38
C ASP A 3 79.22 -45.11 44.05
N PHE A 4 79.06 -43.79 44.19
CA PHE A 4 77.90 -42.94 43.81
C PHE A 4 76.61 -43.00 44.68
N PHE A 5 75.88 -41.93 45.02
CA PHE A 5 76.00 -40.48 44.84
C PHE A 5 74.81 -39.83 45.58
N GLN A 6 75.09 -38.74 46.30
CA GLN A 6 74.26 -37.53 46.49
C GLN A 6 72.95 -37.56 47.29
N LEU A 7 73.04 -36.89 48.45
CA LEU A 7 71.97 -36.11 49.07
C LEU A 7 71.30 -35.16 48.05
N ARG A 8 70.03 -35.41 47.70
CA ARG A 8 69.18 -34.37 47.11
C ARG A 8 68.59 -33.49 48.20
N ARG A 9 69.32 -32.41 48.52
CA ARG A 9 68.78 -31.20 49.15
C ARG A 9 67.59 -30.70 48.32
N PHE A 10 66.36 -30.85 48.83
CA PHE A 10 65.23 -30.05 48.34
C PHE A 10 65.42 -28.61 48.82
N ARG A 11 65.96 -27.82 47.91
CA ARG A 11 66.11 -26.37 47.97
C ARG A 11 64.73 -25.74 48.20
N ARG A 12 64.47 -25.22 49.40
CA ARG A 12 63.33 -24.32 49.65
C ARG A 12 63.45 -23.19 48.63
N MET A 13 62.51 -23.13 47.69
CA MET A 13 62.35 -22.02 46.77
C MET A 13 61.92 -20.83 47.62
N GLY A 14 62.90 -20.05 48.09
CA GLY A 14 62.64 -18.79 48.76
C GLY A 14 61.88 -17.91 47.79
N PHE A 15 60.60 -17.67 48.09
CA PHE A 15 59.88 -16.52 47.57
C PHE A 15 60.69 -15.30 48.00
N ARG A 16 61.56 -14.81 47.11
CA ARG A 16 62.09 -13.45 47.21
C ARG A 16 60.87 -12.54 47.02
N ARG A 17 60.23 -12.19 48.13
CA ARG A 17 59.34 -11.03 48.23
C ARG A 17 60.20 -9.80 47.92
N VAL A 18 60.31 -9.48 46.64
CA VAL A 18 60.75 -8.16 46.22
C VAL A 18 59.55 -7.25 46.45
N TRP A 19 59.41 -6.75 47.68
CA TRP A 19 58.54 -5.61 47.95
C TRP A 19 59.39 -4.35 47.72
N PRO A 20 59.14 -3.56 46.65
CA PRO A 20 59.72 -2.25 46.57
C PRO A 20 59.02 -1.31 47.56
N ARG A 21 59.80 -0.35 48.03
CA ARG A 21 59.51 0.57 49.14
C ARG A 21 58.36 1.54 48.86
N ARG A 22 57.63 1.86 49.94
CA ARG A 22 56.74 3.03 50.19
C ARG A 22 55.46 3.13 49.37
N PHE A 23 54.51 2.23 49.63
CA PHE A 23 53.10 2.53 49.42
C PHE A 23 52.54 3.23 50.68
N SER A 24 52.07 4.47 50.54
CA SER A 24 51.33 5.16 51.60
C SER A 24 50.14 4.30 52.03
N LEU A 25 49.82 4.23 53.32
CA LEU A 25 48.68 3.43 53.85
C LEU A 25 47.37 3.74 53.10
N LYS A 26 47.23 4.98 52.62
CA LYS A 26 46.13 5.45 51.76
C LYS A 26 46.01 4.64 50.46
N MET A 27 47.12 4.24 49.84
CA MET A 27 47.12 3.54 48.55
C MET A 27 46.65 2.08 48.68
N ILE A 28 46.92 1.43 49.83
CA ILE A 28 46.46 0.05 50.10
C ILE A 28 44.95 0.01 50.35
N LEU A 29 44.38 1.07 50.94
CA LEU A 29 42.93 1.15 51.20
C LEU A 29 42.12 1.66 49.99
N ILE A 30 42.65 2.66 49.27
CA ILE A 30 41.92 3.34 48.18
C ILE A 30 41.96 2.53 46.88
N ALA A 31 43.08 1.86 46.58
CA ALA A 31 43.22 1.10 45.32
C ALA A 31 42.16 -0.01 45.12
N PRO A 32 41.84 -0.89 46.10
CA PRO A 32 40.83 -1.93 45.89
C PRO A 32 39.42 -1.33 45.73
N PHE A 33 39.11 -0.26 46.46
CA PHE A 33 37.84 0.45 46.34
C PHE A 33 37.68 1.12 44.97
N ALA A 34 38.71 1.81 44.50
CA ALA A 34 38.73 2.45 43.19
C ALA A 34 38.62 1.42 42.05
N LEU A 35 39.31 0.28 42.20
CA LEU A 35 39.23 -0.83 41.25
C LEU A 35 37.81 -1.40 41.18
N GLN A 36 37.17 -1.64 42.34
CA GLN A 36 35.81 -2.16 42.38
C GLN A 36 34.79 -1.18 41.77
N LEU A 37 34.93 0.12 42.03
CA LEU A 37 34.11 1.18 41.41
C LEU A 37 34.27 1.18 39.88
N THR A 38 35.51 1.07 39.40
CA THR A 38 35.79 1.07 37.96
C THR A 38 35.19 -0.16 37.29
N ILE A 39 35.32 -1.35 37.92
CA ILE A 39 34.70 -2.59 37.43
C ILE A 39 33.17 -2.46 37.37
N ALA A 40 32.54 -1.93 38.43
CA ALA A 40 31.09 -1.73 38.46
C ALA A 40 30.63 -0.77 37.35
N ILE A 41 31.33 0.35 37.16
CA ILE A 41 31.04 1.32 36.09
C ILE A 41 31.20 0.67 34.71
N VAL A 42 32.25 -0.12 34.49
CA VAL A 42 32.48 -0.82 33.21
C VAL A 42 31.40 -1.85 32.94
N ILE A 43 30.98 -2.63 33.95
CA ILE A 43 29.90 -3.61 33.81
C ILE A 43 28.58 -2.91 33.50
N VAL A 44 28.23 -1.86 34.24
CA VAL A 44 27.00 -1.09 34.01
C VAL A 44 27.03 -0.42 32.63
N ALA A 45 28.16 0.15 32.22
CA ALA A 45 28.32 0.74 30.89
C ALA A 45 28.21 -0.32 29.78
N ALA A 46 28.81 -1.51 29.96
CA ALA A 46 28.73 -2.60 29.00
C ALA A 46 27.29 -3.14 28.87
N ILE A 47 26.60 -3.31 30.00
CA ILE A 47 25.18 -3.73 30.02
C ILE A 47 24.31 -2.64 29.39
N SER A 48 24.49 -1.37 29.75
CA SER A 48 23.74 -0.24 29.19
C SER A 48 23.95 -0.11 27.68
N PHE A 49 25.19 -0.26 27.20
CA PHE A 49 25.52 -0.22 25.78
C PHE A 49 24.95 -1.43 25.00
N HIS A 50 24.83 -2.59 25.64
CA HIS A 50 24.25 -3.78 25.02
C HIS A 50 22.71 -3.76 25.04
N GLN A 51 22.10 -3.28 26.12
CA GLN A 51 20.66 -3.22 26.32
C GLN A 51 20.02 -2.01 25.61
N GLY A 52 20.69 -0.85 25.59
CA GLY A 52 20.24 0.34 24.87
C GLY A 52 20.15 0.11 23.36
N ARG A 53 21.10 -0.64 22.78
CA ARG A 53 21.06 -1.01 21.36
C ARG A 53 19.93 -2.00 21.03
N LYS A 54 19.66 -2.98 21.91
CA LYS A 54 18.55 -3.94 21.71
C LYS A 54 17.18 -3.30 21.85
N ALA A 55 16.97 -2.46 22.86
CA ALA A 55 15.68 -1.80 23.07
C ALA A 55 15.33 -0.84 21.92
N VAL A 56 16.30 -0.06 21.44
CA VAL A 56 16.11 0.85 20.30
C VAL A 56 15.89 0.08 18.99
N ALA A 57 16.69 -0.97 18.71
CA ALA A 57 16.54 -1.77 17.50
C ALA A 57 15.19 -2.53 17.45
N ILE A 58 14.72 -3.07 18.58
CA ILE A 58 13.42 -3.74 18.67
C ILE A 58 12.26 -2.75 18.50
N THR A 59 12.41 -1.51 18.98
CA THR A 59 11.39 -0.46 18.85
C THR A 59 11.27 0.01 17.40
N ILE A 60 12.41 0.18 16.70
CA ILE A 60 12.45 0.57 15.28
C ILE A 60 11.87 -0.56 14.40
N ALA A 61 12.23 -1.82 14.66
CA ALA A 61 11.71 -2.96 13.89
C ALA A 61 10.20 -3.18 14.10
N LYS A 62 9.70 -3.03 15.34
CA LYS A 62 8.26 -3.09 15.62
C LYS A 62 7.48 -1.96 14.96
N LEU A 63 8.02 -0.74 14.99
CA LEU A 63 7.41 0.41 14.33
C LEU A 63 7.36 0.23 12.81
N GLN A 64 8.42 -0.31 12.21
CA GLN A 64 8.48 -0.59 10.77
C GLN A 64 7.51 -1.70 10.33
N ILE A 65 7.36 -2.76 11.12
CA ILE A 65 6.40 -3.85 10.84
C ILE A 65 4.96 -3.35 11.00
N GLU A 66 4.68 -2.57 12.04
CA GLU A 66 3.36 -1.99 12.28
C GLU A 66 2.96 -1.01 11.16
N LEU A 67 3.90 -0.17 10.70
CA LEU A 67 3.69 0.72 9.55
C LEU A 67 3.46 -0.08 8.26
N ALA A 68 4.27 -1.11 7.99
CA ALA A 68 4.08 -1.96 6.82
C ALA A 68 2.75 -2.71 6.85
N HIS A 69 2.31 -3.16 8.02
CA HIS A 69 1.01 -3.83 8.21
C HIS A 69 -0.15 -2.87 7.96
N ARG A 70 -0.12 -1.66 8.54
CA ARG A 70 -1.17 -0.64 8.32
C ARG A 70 -1.23 -0.16 6.88
N ILE A 71 -0.08 0.07 6.25
CA ILE A 71 0.00 0.39 4.81
C ILE A 71 -0.61 -0.74 3.98
N SER A 72 -0.37 -2.00 4.34
CA SER A 72 -0.95 -3.15 3.65
C SER A 72 -2.45 -3.29 3.86
N GLU A 73 -2.96 -3.07 5.07
CA GLU A 73 -4.39 -3.15 5.39
C GLU A 73 -5.18 -2.03 4.71
N GLU A 74 -4.63 -0.80 4.70
CA GLU A 74 -5.27 0.35 4.08
C GLU A 74 -5.29 0.22 2.55
N ILE A 75 -4.21 -0.27 1.95
CA ILE A 75 -4.19 -0.64 0.52
C ILE A 75 -5.17 -1.77 0.23
N ALA A 76 -5.26 -2.79 1.09
CA ALA A 76 -6.19 -3.90 0.89
C ALA A 76 -7.66 -3.44 0.90
N HIS A 77 -8.04 -2.60 1.86
CA HIS A 77 -9.38 -2.00 1.91
C HIS A 77 -9.66 -1.15 0.67
N TYR A 78 -8.71 -0.29 0.28
CA TYR A 78 -8.83 0.53 -0.93
C TYR A 78 -9.05 -0.30 -2.20
N LEU A 79 -8.36 -1.43 -2.33
CA LEU A 79 -8.50 -2.34 -3.46
C LEU A 79 -9.80 -3.14 -3.42
N GLU A 80 -10.27 -3.52 -2.23
CA GLU A 80 -11.51 -4.28 -2.04
C GLU A 80 -12.75 -3.45 -2.41
N ASP A 81 -12.76 -2.16 -2.07
CA ASP A 81 -13.90 -1.30 -2.34
C ASP A 81 -14.17 -1.10 -3.83
N VAL A 82 -13.10 -1.01 -4.63
CA VAL A 82 -13.18 -0.84 -6.08
C VAL A 82 -13.75 -2.11 -6.74
N HIS A 83 -13.32 -3.29 -6.27
CA HIS A 83 -13.92 -4.56 -6.68
C HIS A 83 -15.38 -4.69 -6.22
N THR A 84 -15.69 -4.20 -5.03
CA THR A 84 -17.06 -4.18 -4.51
C THR A 84 -17.96 -3.30 -5.36
N ALA A 85 -17.50 -2.11 -5.78
CA ALA A 85 -18.25 -1.23 -6.67
C ALA A 85 -18.58 -1.93 -8.01
N THR A 86 -17.61 -2.57 -8.66
CA THR A 86 -17.88 -3.30 -9.92
C THR A 86 -18.82 -4.49 -9.72
N ARG A 87 -18.69 -5.24 -8.61
CA ARG A 87 -19.60 -6.34 -8.28
C ARG A 87 -21.04 -5.85 -8.15
N LEU A 88 -21.26 -4.76 -7.41
CA LEU A 88 -22.59 -4.17 -7.25
C LEU A 88 -23.18 -3.75 -8.60
N SER A 89 -22.38 -3.17 -9.50
CA SER A 89 -22.85 -2.81 -10.83
C SER A 89 -23.31 -4.04 -11.62
N VAL A 90 -22.56 -5.15 -11.55
CA VAL A 90 -22.94 -6.40 -12.20
C VAL A 90 -24.20 -7.00 -11.59
N ASP A 91 -24.30 -7.00 -10.25
CA ASP A 91 -25.45 -7.56 -9.54
C ASP A 91 -26.75 -6.80 -9.88
N GLU A 92 -26.73 -5.47 -9.90
CA GLU A 92 -27.90 -4.65 -10.24
C GLU A 92 -28.36 -4.84 -11.70
N ILE A 93 -27.42 -5.10 -12.62
CA ILE A 93 -27.74 -5.43 -14.02
C ILE A 93 -28.30 -6.86 -14.12
N ALA A 94 -27.70 -7.82 -13.42
CA ALA A 94 -28.16 -9.21 -13.41
C ALA A 94 -29.56 -9.36 -12.78
N LEU A 95 -29.88 -8.54 -11.78
CA LEU A 95 -31.21 -8.46 -11.17
C LEU A 95 -32.23 -7.72 -12.04
N GLY A 96 -31.80 -7.09 -13.13
CA GLY A 96 -32.66 -6.32 -14.05
C GLY A 96 -33.08 -4.96 -13.50
N HIS A 97 -32.47 -4.47 -12.42
CA HIS A 97 -32.71 -3.12 -11.89
C HIS A 97 -32.03 -2.05 -12.76
N LEU A 98 -30.92 -2.40 -13.42
CA LEU A 98 -30.21 -1.54 -14.36
C LEU A 98 -30.20 -2.14 -15.75
N ASN A 99 -30.45 -1.29 -16.76
CA ASN A 99 -30.40 -1.65 -18.16
C ASN A 99 -29.20 -0.96 -18.84
N LEU A 100 -28.37 -1.74 -19.53
CA LEU A 100 -27.20 -1.24 -20.27
C LEU A 100 -27.55 -0.24 -21.40
N SER A 101 -28.82 -0.24 -21.84
CA SER A 101 -29.33 0.70 -22.86
C SER A 101 -29.90 1.99 -22.26
N ASP A 102 -30.15 2.03 -20.94
CA ASP A 102 -30.70 3.21 -20.26
C ASP A 102 -29.56 4.05 -19.66
N ARG A 103 -29.02 4.95 -20.48
CA ARG A 103 -27.90 5.80 -20.09
C ARG A 103 -28.21 6.72 -18.90
N GLU A 104 -29.48 7.12 -18.71
CA GLU A 104 -29.86 8.01 -17.61
C GLU A 104 -29.91 7.24 -16.30
N ALA A 105 -30.50 6.03 -16.31
CA ALA A 105 -30.46 5.14 -15.16
C ALA A 105 -29.01 4.78 -14.77
N LEU A 106 -28.15 4.47 -15.75
CA LEU A 106 -26.73 4.22 -15.51
C LEU A 106 -26.02 5.46 -14.93
N ARG A 107 -26.28 6.66 -15.45
CA ARG A 107 -25.71 7.91 -14.90
C ARG A 107 -26.11 8.09 -13.44
N GLU A 108 -27.38 7.98 -13.12
CA GLU A 108 -27.89 8.17 -11.75
C GLU A 108 -27.28 7.16 -10.78
N TYR A 109 -27.22 5.90 -11.21
CA TYR A 109 -26.59 4.84 -10.44
C TYR A 109 -25.11 5.11 -10.18
N LEU A 110 -24.33 5.39 -11.24
CA LEU A 110 -22.89 5.65 -11.12
C LEU A 110 -22.62 6.92 -10.31
N PHE A 111 -23.51 7.93 -10.38
CA PHE A 111 -23.38 9.14 -9.58
C PHE A 111 -23.52 8.82 -8.09
N VAL A 112 -24.56 8.06 -7.71
CA VAL A 112 -24.75 7.61 -6.32
C VAL A 112 -23.59 6.72 -5.87
N GLN A 113 -23.07 5.86 -6.74
CA GLN A 113 -21.91 5.03 -6.44
C GLN A 113 -20.68 5.89 -6.13
N MET A 114 -20.39 6.92 -6.94
CA MET A 114 -19.30 7.86 -6.67
C MET A 114 -19.48 8.58 -5.33
N GLN A 115 -20.71 8.93 -4.93
CA GLN A 115 -20.97 9.57 -3.62
C GLN A 115 -20.79 8.62 -2.42
N ARG A 116 -20.88 7.30 -2.62
CA ARG A 116 -20.76 6.31 -1.54
C ARG A 116 -19.34 5.81 -1.35
N PHE A 117 -18.55 5.79 -2.40
CA PHE A 117 -17.17 5.31 -2.38
C PHE A 117 -16.22 6.48 -2.67
N ASP A 118 -15.77 7.15 -1.62
CA ASP A 118 -14.89 8.33 -1.71
C ASP A 118 -13.54 8.02 -2.38
N GLN A 119 -13.07 6.78 -2.22
CA GLN A 119 -11.85 6.24 -2.80
C GLN A 119 -11.91 6.06 -4.32
N LEU A 120 -13.11 5.99 -4.92
CA LEU A 120 -13.23 5.83 -6.37
C LEU A 120 -12.71 7.06 -7.10
N GLY A 121 -11.71 6.82 -7.94
CA GLY A 121 -11.25 7.83 -8.88
C GLY A 121 -12.24 8.02 -10.02
N TYR A 122 -12.84 6.91 -10.46
CA TYR A 122 -13.76 6.82 -11.59
C TYR A 122 -14.57 5.51 -11.49
N THR A 123 -15.79 5.50 -12.02
CA THR A 123 -16.57 4.27 -12.27
C THR A 123 -17.28 4.36 -13.62
N GLY A 124 -17.41 3.25 -14.33
CA GLY A 124 -18.03 3.23 -15.65
C GLY A 124 -18.52 1.86 -16.07
N ILE A 125 -19.43 1.87 -17.03
CA ILE A 125 -20.04 0.67 -17.62
C ILE A 125 -20.06 0.86 -19.13
N ALA A 126 -19.47 -0.09 -19.86
CA ALA A 126 -19.61 -0.19 -21.30
C ALA A 126 -20.32 -1.48 -21.70
N SER A 127 -21.17 -1.37 -22.70
CA SER A 127 -21.80 -2.52 -23.36
C SER A 127 -20.92 -3.08 -24.48
N GLU A 128 -21.20 -4.31 -24.91
CA GLU A 128 -20.57 -4.95 -26.08
C GLU A 128 -20.85 -4.20 -27.40
N THR A 129 -21.98 -3.48 -27.48
CA THR A 129 -22.31 -2.63 -28.64
C THR A 129 -21.50 -1.35 -28.69
N GLY A 130 -20.81 -0.99 -27.60
CA GLY A 130 -19.96 0.19 -27.50
C GLY A 130 -20.59 1.35 -26.73
N ASN A 131 -21.87 1.28 -26.34
CA ASN A 131 -22.47 2.30 -25.48
C ASN A 131 -21.73 2.36 -24.13
N TYR A 132 -21.47 3.57 -23.65
CA TYR A 132 -20.65 3.80 -22.46
C TYR A 132 -21.17 4.97 -21.64
N VAL A 133 -21.20 4.75 -20.33
CA VAL A 133 -21.43 5.78 -19.32
C VAL A 133 -20.35 5.64 -18.26
N GLY A 134 -19.68 6.73 -17.91
CA GLY A 134 -18.72 6.76 -16.83
C GLY A 134 -18.74 8.07 -16.07
N ILE A 135 -18.39 8.04 -14.78
CA ILE A 135 -18.31 9.23 -13.94
C ILE A 135 -16.97 9.21 -13.22
N GLY A 136 -16.27 10.34 -13.30
CA GLY A 136 -14.94 10.53 -12.74
C GLY A 136 -14.82 11.76 -11.87
N ARG A 137 -13.98 11.66 -10.84
CA ARG A 137 -13.54 12.81 -10.05
C ARG A 137 -12.43 13.57 -10.77
N ILE A 138 -12.48 14.90 -10.69
CA ILE A 138 -11.40 15.78 -11.20
C ILE A 138 -10.76 16.59 -10.08
N GLY A 139 -9.49 16.94 -10.28
CA GLY A 139 -8.74 17.77 -9.33
C GLY A 139 -8.68 17.14 -7.94
N ASP A 140 -9.13 17.89 -6.93
CA ASP A 140 -9.21 17.46 -5.52
C ASP A 140 -10.38 16.49 -5.23
N GLY A 141 -11.18 16.15 -6.23
CA GLY A 141 -12.32 15.24 -6.12
C GLY A 141 -13.64 15.91 -5.74
N SER A 142 -13.67 17.25 -5.61
CA SER A 142 -14.88 18.03 -5.32
C SER A 142 -15.86 18.10 -6.50
N GLU A 143 -15.37 17.93 -7.72
CA GLU A 143 -16.17 17.96 -8.93
C GLU A 143 -16.20 16.59 -9.63
N LEU A 144 -17.36 16.27 -10.21
CA LEU A 144 -17.59 15.07 -11.00
C LEU A 144 -17.84 15.43 -12.47
N LEU A 145 -17.20 14.66 -13.35
CA LEU A 145 -17.45 14.71 -14.78
C LEU A 145 -18.10 13.41 -15.24
N LEU A 146 -19.10 13.55 -16.10
CA LEU A 146 -19.78 12.49 -16.79
C LEU A 146 -19.18 12.31 -18.18
N ASP A 147 -18.85 11.07 -18.52
CA ASP A 147 -18.46 10.64 -19.85
C ASP A 147 -19.58 9.82 -20.48
N TRP A 148 -19.90 10.16 -21.72
CA TRP A 148 -20.95 9.52 -22.50
C TRP A 148 -20.46 9.19 -23.91
N PHE A 149 -20.81 8.01 -24.38
CA PHE A 149 -20.61 7.59 -25.76
C PHE A 149 -21.65 6.56 -26.19
N GLY A 150 -22.10 6.62 -27.45
CA GLY A 150 -23.13 5.74 -28.00
C GLY A 150 -24.02 6.45 -29.02
N ASP A 151 -24.94 7.31 -28.55
CA ASP A 151 -26.01 7.87 -29.40
C ASP A 151 -25.55 8.82 -30.50
N THR A 152 -24.50 9.60 -30.26
CA THR A 152 -24.07 10.68 -31.15
C THR A 152 -22.86 10.30 -32.00
N ASN A 153 -22.29 9.09 -31.84
CA ASN A 153 -20.93 8.72 -32.28
C ASN A 153 -19.82 9.63 -31.74
N PHE A 154 -20.14 10.59 -30.88
CA PHE A 154 -19.17 11.42 -30.21
C PHE A 154 -19.03 10.98 -28.75
N PHE A 155 -17.79 10.99 -28.27
CA PHE A 155 -17.49 10.95 -26.86
C PHE A 155 -17.70 12.34 -26.30
N GLU A 156 -18.58 12.46 -25.32
CA GLU A 156 -18.94 13.71 -24.68
C GLU A 156 -18.57 13.69 -23.21
N LYS A 157 -17.98 14.78 -22.73
CA LYS A 157 -17.67 15.00 -21.32
C LYS A 157 -18.48 16.17 -20.79
N TRP A 158 -19.18 15.96 -19.68
CA TRP A 158 -20.11 16.91 -19.08
C TRP A 158 -19.75 17.14 -17.62
N GLN A 159 -19.84 18.39 -17.18
CA GLN A 159 -19.80 18.73 -15.76
C GLN A 159 -21.16 18.41 -15.13
N LEU A 160 -21.13 17.75 -13.98
CA LEU A 160 -22.32 17.44 -13.19
C LEU A 160 -22.56 18.51 -12.13
N ASP A 161 -23.84 18.78 -11.82
CA ASP A 161 -24.22 19.53 -10.63
C ASP A 161 -24.22 18.65 -9.36
N ARG A 162 -24.68 19.23 -8.24
CA ARG A 162 -24.76 18.54 -6.94
C ARG A 162 -25.77 17.40 -6.91
N ASP A 163 -26.73 17.40 -7.83
CA ASP A 163 -27.76 16.37 -7.97
C ASP A 163 -27.37 15.34 -9.06
N GLY A 164 -26.16 15.45 -9.61
CA GLY A 164 -25.64 14.54 -10.64
C GLY A 164 -26.19 14.79 -12.04
N ARG A 165 -26.81 15.95 -12.30
CA ARG A 165 -27.35 16.30 -13.62
C ARG A 165 -26.29 16.98 -14.48
N PRO A 166 -26.21 16.66 -15.78
CA PRO A 166 -25.27 17.30 -16.68
C PRO A 166 -25.67 18.76 -16.94
N VAL A 167 -24.82 19.71 -16.57
CA VAL A 167 -25.10 21.15 -16.70
C VAL A 167 -24.27 21.84 -17.80
N LYS A 168 -23.07 21.34 -18.08
CA LYS A 168 -22.18 21.96 -19.05
C LYS A 168 -21.32 20.93 -19.77
N ARG A 169 -21.41 20.89 -21.11
CA ARG A 169 -20.49 20.09 -21.92
C ARG A 169 -19.13 20.76 -21.97
N VAL A 170 -18.10 20.04 -21.54
CA VAL A 170 -16.71 20.54 -21.49
C VAL A 170 -15.83 19.95 -22.58
N GLN A 171 -16.21 18.82 -23.19
CA GLN A 171 -15.46 18.21 -24.28
C GLN A 171 -16.35 17.39 -25.20
N ILE A 172 -15.96 17.32 -26.48
CA ILE A 172 -16.54 16.42 -27.49
C ILE A 172 -15.41 15.88 -28.39
N ARG A 173 -15.45 14.59 -28.76
CA ARG A 173 -14.45 13.93 -29.62
C ARG A 173 -15.10 12.84 -30.49
N GLU A 174 -14.64 12.68 -31.73
CA GLU A 174 -15.22 11.74 -32.71
C GLU A 174 -14.75 10.29 -32.57
N TYR A 175 -13.62 10.04 -31.89
CA TYR A 175 -12.95 8.74 -31.93
C TYR A 175 -12.77 8.16 -30.54
N TYR A 176 -13.79 7.46 -30.06
CA TYR A 176 -13.74 6.68 -28.82
C TYR A 176 -14.39 5.32 -29.04
N ASP A 177 -13.76 4.27 -28.55
CA ASP A 177 -14.37 2.95 -28.45
C ASP A 177 -13.93 2.35 -27.11
N PRO A 178 -14.85 2.17 -26.14
CA PRO A 178 -14.52 1.62 -24.83
C PRO A 178 -13.93 0.20 -24.95
N ARG A 179 -14.29 -0.57 -25.98
CA ARG A 179 -13.90 -1.97 -26.15
C ARG A 179 -12.43 -2.14 -26.54
N THR A 180 -11.83 -1.08 -27.06
CA THR A 180 -10.38 -1.03 -27.37
C THR A 180 -9.55 -0.67 -26.14
N ARG A 181 -10.17 -0.21 -25.06
CA ARG A 181 -9.47 0.30 -23.88
C ARG A 181 -8.89 -0.84 -23.05
N PRO A 182 -7.75 -0.62 -22.36
CA PRO A 182 -7.09 -1.67 -21.57
C PRO A 182 -7.99 -2.32 -20.51
N TRP A 183 -8.82 -1.53 -19.83
CA TRP A 183 -9.75 -2.00 -18.80
C TRP A 183 -10.80 -2.97 -19.36
N TYR A 184 -11.37 -2.67 -20.54
CA TYR A 184 -12.38 -3.51 -21.17
C TYR A 184 -11.77 -4.82 -21.65
N ARG A 185 -10.65 -4.72 -22.39
CA ARG A 185 -9.94 -5.91 -22.90
C ARG A 185 -9.48 -6.82 -21.78
N ALA A 186 -8.96 -6.27 -20.68
CA ALA A 186 -8.55 -7.08 -19.53
C ALA A 186 -9.70 -7.97 -19.02
N ALA A 187 -10.90 -7.40 -18.82
CA ALA A 187 -12.06 -8.15 -18.37
C ALA A 187 -12.52 -9.21 -19.40
N VAL A 188 -12.54 -8.86 -20.69
CA VAL A 188 -12.96 -9.78 -21.75
C VAL A 188 -11.98 -10.93 -21.92
N ASP A 189 -10.67 -10.64 -21.95
CA ASP A 189 -9.62 -11.65 -22.14
C ASP A 189 -9.55 -12.63 -20.96
N ARG A 190 -9.85 -12.15 -19.74
CA ARG A 190 -9.86 -12.99 -18.52
C ARG A 190 -11.18 -13.72 -18.32
N GLY A 191 -12.31 -13.14 -18.73
CA GLY A 191 -13.64 -13.69 -18.50
C GLY A 191 -14.10 -13.65 -17.03
N GLU A 192 -13.34 -13.01 -16.13
CA GLU A 192 -13.63 -12.90 -14.71
C GLU A 192 -13.20 -11.54 -14.14
N ALA A 193 -13.51 -11.29 -12.86
CA ALA A 193 -13.09 -10.08 -12.18
C ALA A 193 -11.56 -9.96 -12.16
N THR A 194 -11.03 -8.86 -12.70
CA THR A 194 -9.59 -8.69 -12.92
C THR A 194 -9.16 -7.25 -12.81
N TRP A 195 -7.87 -7.04 -12.53
CA TRP A 195 -7.23 -5.75 -12.71
C TRP A 195 -6.78 -5.58 -14.17
N SER A 196 -6.71 -4.33 -14.63
CA SER A 196 -5.98 -3.97 -15.84
C SER A 196 -4.49 -3.77 -15.54
N ASP A 197 -3.65 -3.75 -16.58
CA ASP A 197 -2.36 -3.07 -16.48
C ASP A 197 -2.56 -1.57 -16.24
N VAL A 198 -1.51 -0.86 -15.81
CA VAL A 198 -1.55 0.60 -15.67
C VAL A 198 -1.70 1.24 -17.05
N PHE A 199 -2.66 2.16 -17.19
CA PHE A 199 -2.91 2.89 -18.43
C PHE A 199 -3.23 4.37 -18.17
N GLN A 200 -3.41 5.15 -19.23
CA GLN A 200 -3.79 6.56 -19.13
C GLN A 200 -5.26 6.75 -19.50
N TYR A 201 -5.96 7.61 -18.76
CA TYR A 201 -7.34 8.00 -19.11
C TYR A 201 -7.47 8.49 -20.55
N TYR A 202 -8.65 8.31 -21.14
CA TYR A 202 -8.91 8.88 -22.44
C TYR A 202 -9.04 10.41 -22.33
N GLY A 203 -8.15 11.12 -23.03
CA GLY A 203 -8.14 12.58 -23.06
C GLY A 203 -7.36 13.29 -21.95
N SER A 204 -6.77 12.55 -21.00
CA SER A 204 -5.75 13.06 -20.08
C SER A 204 -4.54 12.11 -20.01
N LYS A 205 -3.41 12.57 -19.46
CA LYS A 205 -2.20 11.72 -19.29
C LYS A 205 -2.13 11.07 -17.90
N GLN A 206 -3.21 11.14 -17.14
CA GLN A 206 -3.21 10.67 -15.76
C GLN A 206 -3.16 9.13 -15.72
N PRO A 207 -2.17 8.55 -15.02
CA PRO A 207 -2.01 7.10 -14.97
C PRO A 207 -2.95 6.48 -13.92
N VAL A 208 -3.58 5.38 -14.30
CA VAL A 208 -4.62 4.70 -13.52
C VAL A 208 -4.52 3.19 -13.65
N ILE A 209 -5.14 2.50 -12.69
CA ILE A 209 -5.39 1.07 -12.72
C ILE A 209 -6.87 0.83 -12.41
N SER A 210 -7.49 -0.12 -13.12
CA SER A 210 -8.92 -0.38 -13.01
C SER A 210 -9.19 -1.79 -12.52
N ALA A 211 -10.10 -1.94 -11.55
CA ALA A 211 -10.78 -3.20 -11.31
C ALA A 211 -11.92 -3.31 -12.31
N ASN A 212 -12.02 -4.46 -12.96
CA ASN A 212 -12.94 -4.68 -14.08
C ASN A 212 -13.67 -5.98 -13.87
N ARG A 213 -14.95 -6.00 -14.23
CA ARG A 213 -15.77 -7.20 -14.15
C ARG A 213 -16.60 -7.35 -15.42
N PRO A 214 -16.45 -8.46 -16.16
CA PRO A 214 -17.28 -8.72 -17.33
C PRO A 214 -18.73 -9.00 -16.89
N LEU A 215 -19.68 -8.57 -17.70
CA LEU A 215 -21.10 -8.86 -17.55
C LEU A 215 -21.51 -9.88 -18.59
N PHE A 216 -22.23 -10.91 -18.14
CA PHE A 216 -22.77 -11.95 -18.99
C PHE A 216 -24.28 -12.00 -18.86
N ASP A 217 -24.96 -12.31 -19.95
CA ASP A 217 -26.39 -12.63 -19.92
C ASP A 217 -26.65 -14.05 -19.39
N ALA A 218 -27.92 -14.43 -19.31
CA ALA A 218 -28.34 -15.77 -18.86
C ALA A 218 -27.85 -16.91 -19.78
N ALA A 219 -27.47 -16.62 -21.02
CA ALA A 219 -26.90 -17.58 -21.96
C ALA A 219 -25.37 -17.68 -21.85
N GLY A 220 -24.74 -16.86 -21.00
CA GLY A 220 -23.28 -16.80 -20.83
C GLY A 220 -22.58 -15.94 -21.89
N GLN A 221 -23.33 -15.16 -22.68
CA GLN A 221 -22.76 -14.26 -23.67
C GLN A 221 -22.35 -12.95 -23.01
N LEU A 222 -21.18 -12.42 -23.37
CA LEU A 222 -20.70 -11.13 -22.87
C LEU A 222 -21.63 -10.01 -23.38
N ILE A 223 -22.15 -9.21 -22.46
CA ILE A 223 -23.01 -8.06 -22.76
C ILE A 223 -22.36 -6.71 -22.42
N GLY A 224 -21.27 -6.72 -21.65
CA GLY A 224 -20.56 -5.51 -21.26
C GLY A 224 -19.45 -5.74 -20.24
N VAL A 225 -18.87 -4.65 -19.75
CA VAL A 225 -17.87 -4.61 -18.69
C VAL A 225 -18.17 -3.44 -17.76
N ALA A 226 -18.18 -3.70 -16.45
CA ALA A 226 -18.17 -2.67 -15.41
C ALA A 226 -16.73 -2.45 -14.93
N SER A 227 -16.34 -1.19 -14.75
CA SER A 227 -15.00 -0.80 -14.31
C SER A 227 -15.08 0.22 -13.19
N ALA A 228 -14.11 0.15 -12.28
CA ALA A 228 -13.89 1.17 -11.27
C ALA A 228 -12.38 1.38 -11.11
N ASP A 229 -11.96 2.64 -11.00
CA ASP A 229 -10.57 3.01 -11.16
C ASP A 229 -10.00 3.66 -9.91
N LEU A 230 -8.72 3.38 -9.68
CA LEU A 230 -7.88 4.08 -8.73
C LEU A 230 -6.90 4.98 -9.47
N ARG A 231 -6.81 6.24 -9.05
CA ARG A 231 -5.75 7.13 -9.54
C ARG A 231 -4.46 6.79 -8.81
N LEU A 232 -3.37 6.55 -9.52
CA LEU A 232 -2.10 6.21 -8.88
C LEU A 232 -1.56 7.34 -7.99
N GLU A 233 -1.94 8.59 -8.26
CA GLU A 233 -1.66 9.74 -7.39
C GLU A 233 -2.24 9.54 -5.98
N GLN A 234 -3.42 8.94 -5.84
CA GLN A 234 -4.02 8.63 -4.53
C GLN A 234 -3.24 7.55 -3.79
N ILE A 235 -2.59 6.61 -4.50
CA ILE A 235 -1.76 5.56 -3.91
C ILE A 235 -0.41 6.13 -3.44
N GLY A 236 0.13 7.11 -4.17
CA GLY A 236 1.40 7.76 -3.84
C GLY A 236 1.39 8.52 -2.52
N ASP A 237 0.25 9.13 -2.16
CA ASP A 237 0.10 9.91 -0.91
C ASP A 237 0.20 9.04 0.36
N PHE A 238 -0.11 7.74 0.28
CA PHE A 238 0.07 6.81 1.41
C PHE A 238 1.54 6.54 1.75
N SER A 239 2.47 6.79 0.82
CA SER A 239 3.90 6.54 1.03
C SER A 239 4.61 7.68 1.76
N VAL A 240 3.91 8.80 2.03
CA VAL A 240 4.51 10.04 2.54
C VAL A 240 3.97 10.46 3.92
N ARG A 241 2.99 9.74 4.48
CA ARG A 241 2.44 10.01 5.82
C ARG A 241 2.90 9.01 6.88
#